data_AF-A0A829QNK4-F1
#
_entry.id   AF-A0A829QNK4-F1
#
_cell.length_a   1.000
_cell.length_b   1.000
_cell.length_c   1.000
_cell.angle_alpha   90.00
_cell.angle_beta   90.00
_cell.angle_gamma   90.00
#
_symmetry.space_group_name_H-M   'P 1'
#
loop_
_entity.id
_entity.type
_entity.pdbx_description
1 polymer ?
#
loop_
_entity_poly.entity_id
_entity_poly.type
_entity_poly.pdbx_seq_one_letter_code
_entity_poly.pdbx_strand_id
1 'polypeptide(L)'
;MAERGRAARKILGELKDWRVIESVDEPSAITTLEPVGDIDVIAVRARLIEEHAIVTTGAEMVRAPFEMTKPVLRVSPHVDGTDEELELLAGVLASARRV
;
A
#
# COMPACT_ATOMS: atom_id res chain seq x y z
N MET A 1 12.54 -11.98 -2.26
CA MET A 1 12.08 -10.75 -1.56
C MET A 1 12.00 -9.55 -2.50
N ALA A 2 13.11 -9.07 -3.09
CA ALA A 2 13.09 -7.90 -3.98
C ALA A 2 12.18 -8.06 -5.22
N GLU A 3 12.10 -9.27 -5.80
CA GLU A 3 11.18 -9.58 -6.90
C GLU A 3 9.71 -9.36 -6.53
N ARG A 4 9.30 -9.83 -5.34
CA ARG A 4 7.93 -9.64 -4.85
C ARG A 4 7.60 -8.17 -4.61
N GLY A 5 8.56 -7.39 -4.09
CA GLY A 5 8.43 -5.94 -3.98
C GLY A 5 8.31 -5.25 -5.34
N ARG A 6 9.11 -5.65 -6.33
CA ARG A 6 9.03 -5.11 -7.70
C ARG A 6 7.66 -5.34 -8.32
N ALA A 7 7.11 -6.55 -8.20
CA ALA A 7 5.78 -6.86 -8.71
C ALA A 7 4.69 -6.06 -7.98
N ALA A 8 4.77 -5.92 -6.65
CA ALA A 8 3.86 -5.04 -5.90
C ALA A 8 3.91 -3.58 -6.37
N ARG A 9 5.10 -3.01 -6.57
CA ARG A 9 5.25 -1.63 -7.08
C ARG A 9 4.71 -1.46 -8.49
N LYS A 10 4.84 -2.46 -9.36
CA LYS A 10 4.24 -2.43 -10.71
C LYS A 10 2.71 -2.45 -10.65
N ILE A 11 2.13 -3.44 -9.96
CA ILE A 11 0.68 -3.63 -9.92
C ILE A 11 -0.01 -2.46 -9.20
N LEU A 12 0.50 -2.10 -8.02
CA LEU A 12 -0.08 -1.02 -7.21
C LEU A 12 0.23 0.37 -7.78
N GLY A 13 1.25 0.50 -8.63
CA GLY A 13 1.61 1.74 -9.32
C GLY A 13 0.60 2.20 -10.38
N GLU A 14 -0.28 1.31 -10.83
CA GLU A 14 -1.35 1.62 -11.78
C GLU A 14 -2.59 2.26 -11.12
N LEU A 15 -2.63 2.32 -9.78
CA LEU A 15 -3.73 2.92 -9.04
C LEU A 15 -3.74 4.44 -9.18
N LYS A 16 -4.89 5.02 -9.51
CA LYS A 16 -5.02 6.48 -9.74
C LYS A 16 -4.99 7.30 -8.45
N ASP A 17 -5.59 6.75 -7.40
CA ASP A 17 -5.73 7.43 -6.11
C ASP A 17 -4.57 7.11 -5.13
N TRP A 18 -3.56 6.36 -5.59
CA TRP A 18 -2.40 5.97 -4.78
C TRP A 18 -1.10 6.21 -5.54
N ARG A 19 -0.09 6.72 -4.84
CA ARG A 19 1.26 6.91 -5.38
C ARG A 19 2.22 5.94 -4.71
N VAL A 20 2.94 5.16 -5.50
CA VAL A 20 4.05 4.36 -5.02
C VAL A 20 5.25 5.27 -4.70
N ILE A 21 5.63 5.23 -3.41
CA ILE A 21 6.95 5.50 -2.81
C ILE A 21 8.19 5.29 -3.68
N GLU A 22 8.60 4.04 -3.64
CA GLU A 22 9.91 3.58 -4.04
C GLU A 22 9.98 3.34 -5.55
N SER A 23 11.20 3.38 -6.12
CA SER A 23 11.42 2.98 -7.50
C SER A 23 11.01 1.53 -7.73
N VAL A 24 10.53 1.17 -8.93
CA VAL A 24 10.25 -0.22 -9.30
C VAL A 24 11.46 -1.13 -9.05
N ASP A 25 12.68 -0.62 -9.24
CA ASP A 25 13.95 -1.33 -9.05
C ASP A 25 14.46 -1.38 -7.60
N GLU A 26 13.75 -0.78 -6.64
CA GLU A 26 14.17 -0.75 -5.23
C GLU A 26 14.48 -2.18 -4.71
N PRO A 27 15.65 -2.44 -4.10
CA PRO A 27 16.04 -3.77 -3.61
C PRO A 27 15.34 -4.18 -2.30
N SER A 28 14.06 -3.83 -2.15
CA SER A 28 13.21 -4.11 -0.99
C SER A 28 11.90 -4.76 -1.40
N ALA A 29 11.33 -5.57 -0.50
CA ALA A 29 9.98 -6.07 -0.62
C ALA A 29 8.93 -5.00 -0.27
N ILE A 30 9.27 -4.06 0.62
CA ILE A 30 8.33 -3.06 1.11
C ILE A 30 7.92 -2.13 -0.05
N THR A 31 6.62 -1.86 -0.13
CA THR A 31 6.01 -0.87 -1.00
C THR A 31 5.21 0.10 -0.15
N THR A 32 5.55 1.38 -0.21
CA THR A 32 4.83 2.45 0.47
C THR A 32 3.86 3.09 -0.52
N LEU A 33 2.58 3.07 -0.17
CA LEU A 33 1.52 3.75 -0.89
C LEU A 33 1.13 5.02 -0.16
N GLU A 34 1.26 6.12 -0.87
CA GLU A 34 0.86 7.43 -0.42
C GLU A 34 -0.49 7.79 -1.05
N PRO A 35 -1.47 8.28 -0.28
CA PRO A 35 -2.76 8.66 -0.85
C PRO A 35 -2.62 9.88 -1.77
N VAL A 36 -3.35 9.86 -2.88
CA VAL A 36 -3.61 11.00 -3.76
C VAL A 36 -5.00 11.54 -3.40
N GLY A 37 -5.05 12.75 -2.84
CA GLY A 37 -6.29 13.35 -2.33
C GLY A 37 -6.63 12.89 -0.90
N ASP A 38 -7.91 12.99 -0.55
CA ASP A 38 -8.41 12.86 0.82
C ASP A 38 -8.78 11.42 1.20
N ILE A 39 -7.85 10.48 1.03
CA ILE A 39 -8.04 9.09 1.45
C ILE A 39 -7.63 8.92 2.92
N ASP A 40 -8.56 8.43 3.74
CA ASP A 40 -8.23 7.99 5.11
C ASP A 40 -7.54 6.63 5.09
N VAL A 41 -6.21 6.67 5.21
CA VAL A 41 -5.34 5.49 5.23
C VAL A 41 -5.68 4.53 6.37
N ILE A 42 -6.11 5.02 7.53
CA ILE A 42 -6.38 4.18 8.69
C ILE A 42 -7.72 3.48 8.53
N ALA A 43 -8.75 4.18 8.03
CA ALA A 43 -10.01 3.57 7.67
C ALA A 43 -9.84 2.51 6.55
N VAL A 44 -9.04 2.81 5.52
CA VAL A 44 -8.70 1.83 4.46
C VAL A 44 -8.01 0.60 5.04
N ARG A 45 -7.01 0.80 5.92
CA ARG A 45 -6.28 -0.30 6.58
C ARG A 45 -7.18 -1.14 7.47
N ALA A 46 -8.13 -0.53 8.18
CA ALA A 46 -9.13 -1.26 8.97
C ALA A 46 -10.02 -2.12 8.06
N ARG A 47 -10.57 -1.54 6.99
CA ARG A 47 -11.41 -2.23 6.01
C ARG A 47 -10.71 -3.42 5.36
N LEU A 48 -9.44 -3.25 4.96
CA LEU A 48 -8.64 -4.33 4.38
C LEU A 48 -8.59 -5.56 5.30
N ILE A 49 -8.45 -5.35 6.60
CA ILE A 49 -8.37 -6.43 7.59
C ILE A 49 -9.76 -7.01 7.87
N GLU A 50 -10.74 -6.16 8.14
CA GLU A 50 -12.06 -6.56 8.60
C GLU A 50 -12.90 -7.23 7.50
N GLU A 51 -12.82 -6.74 6.26
CA GLU A 51 -13.67 -7.20 5.16
C GLU A 51 -12.96 -8.16 4.21
N HIS A 52 -11.63 -8.11 4.13
CA HIS A 52 -10.85 -8.86 3.14
C HIS A 52 -9.76 -9.75 3.74
N ALA A 53 -9.55 -9.73 5.06
CA ALA A 53 -8.47 -10.43 5.74
C ALA A 53 -7.06 -10.08 5.21
N ILE A 54 -6.89 -8.88 4.65
CA ILE A 54 -5.61 -8.40 4.12
C ILE A 54 -4.90 -7.54 5.17
N VAL A 55 -3.75 -8.02 5.64
CA VAL A 55 -2.95 -7.30 6.65
C VAL A 55 -1.97 -6.34 5.98
N THR A 56 -2.09 -5.07 6.33
CA THR A 56 -1.17 -3.99 5.94
C THR A 56 -0.84 -3.10 7.13
N THR A 57 0.20 -2.28 7.00
CA THR A 57 0.57 -1.30 8.02
C THR A 57 0.12 0.10 7.61
N GLY A 58 -0.76 0.72 8.38
CA GLY A 58 -1.00 2.16 8.32
C GLY A 58 0.06 2.87 9.16
N ALA A 59 0.85 3.75 8.55
CA ALA A 59 1.84 4.56 9.24
C ALA A 59 1.38 6.00 9.30
N GLU A 60 1.05 6.47 10.51
CA GLU A 60 0.66 7.86 10.77
C GLU A 60 1.89 8.75 10.98
N MET A 61 1.71 10.06 10.82
CA MET A 61 2.79 11.05 10.96
C MET A 61 3.49 10.99 12.33
N VAL A 62 2.78 10.56 13.39
CA VAL A 62 3.35 10.42 14.74
C VAL A 62 4.54 9.45 14.79
N ARG A 63 4.65 8.54 13.82
CA ARG A 63 5.77 7.60 13.69
C ARG A 63 7.08 8.30 13.31
N ALA A 64 7.01 9.43 12.61
CA ALA A 64 8.16 10.24 12.19
C ALA A 64 7.71 11.70 11.96
N PRO A 65 7.42 12.46 13.04
CA PRO A 65 6.68 13.74 12.96
C PRO A 65 7.40 14.86 12.22
N PHE A 66 8.72 14.73 11.98
CA PHE A 66 9.52 15.72 11.27
C PHE A 66 9.90 15.29 9.84
N GLU A 67 9.53 14.08 9.43
CA GLU A 67 9.87 13.52 8.12
C GLU A 67 8.62 13.17 7.31
N MET A 68 7.58 12.63 7.96
CA MET A 68 6.33 12.26 7.31
C MET A 68 5.37 13.44 7.25
N THR A 69 4.94 13.78 6.04
CA THR A 69 3.98 14.88 5.80
C THR A 69 2.53 14.42 5.64
N LYS A 70 2.31 13.10 5.58
CA LYS A 70 0.98 12.47 5.50
C LYS A 70 1.03 11.01 5.93
N PRO A 71 -0.11 10.41 6.32
CA PRO A 71 -0.18 8.98 6.57
C PRO A 71 0.05 8.19 5.27
N VAL A 72 0.62 7.00 5.40
CA VAL A 72 0.90 6.09 4.27
C VAL A 72 0.50 4.66 4.60
N LEU A 73 0.12 3.89 3.58
CA LEU A 73 -0.11 2.47 3.69
C LEU A 73 1.15 1.71 3.26
N ARG A 74 1.64 0.77 4.05
CA ARG A 74 2.80 -0.06 3.71
C ARG A 74 2.39 -1.50 3.49
N VAL A 75 2.82 -2.04 2.36
CA VAL A 75 2.62 -3.42 1.92
C VAL A 75 3.97 -4.13 1.94
N SER A 76 4.01 -5.35 2.47
CA SER A 76 5.21 -6.19 2.54
C SER A 76 4.83 -7.59 2.04
N PRO A 77 4.77 -7.79 0.71
CA PRO A 77 4.37 -9.07 0.14
C PRO A 77 5.28 -10.18 0.64
N HIS A 78 4.68 -11.29 1.07
CA HIS A 78 5.42 -12.48 1.48
C HIS A 78 6.15 -13.08 0.27
N VAL A 79 7.22 -13.85 0.51
CA VAL A 79 7.95 -14.53 -0.58
C VAL A 79 7.06 -15.50 -1.35
N ASP A 80 6.11 -16.12 -0.65
CA ASP A 80 5.14 -17.06 -1.21
C ASP A 80 3.87 -16.38 -1.74
N GLY A 81 3.80 -15.04 -1.66
CA GLY A 81 2.65 -14.28 -2.17
C GLY A 81 2.58 -14.29 -3.70
N THR A 82 1.37 -14.27 -4.21
CA THR A 82 1.06 -14.36 -5.64
C THR A 82 0.79 -12.99 -6.26
N ASP A 83 0.82 -12.91 -7.59
CA ASP A 83 0.43 -11.69 -8.31
C ASP A 83 -1.09 -11.48 -8.19
N GLU A 84 -1.87 -12.57 -8.19
CA GLU A 84 -3.32 -12.56 -8.00
C GLU A 84 -3.73 -11.97 -6.64
N GLU A 85 -2.99 -12.26 -5.56
CA GLU A 85 -3.23 -11.63 -4.25
C GLU A 85 -2.91 -10.13 -4.25
N LEU A 86 -1.91 -9.69 -5.03
CA LEU A 86 -1.62 -8.27 -5.20
C LEU A 86 -2.66 -7.55 -6.06
N GLU A 87 -3.18 -8.23 -7.09
CA GLU A 87 -4.28 -7.73 -7.91
C GLU A 87 -5.58 -7.63 -7.11
N LEU A 88 -5.85 -8.60 -6.22
CA LEU A 88 -6.96 -8.51 -5.26
C LEU A 88 -6.81 -7.27 -4.36
N LEU A 89 -5.62 -7.07 -3.78
CA LEU A 89 -5.33 -5.87 -3.00
C LEU A 89 -5.55 -4.59 -3.83
N ALA A 90 -5.04 -4.55 -5.06
CA ALA A 90 -5.21 -3.41 -5.96
C ALA A 90 -6.70 -3.11 -6.23
N GLY A 91 -7.51 -4.15 -6.50
CA GLY A 91 -8.95 -4.01 -6.70
C GLY A 91 -9.68 -3.44 -5.47
N VAL A 92 -9.30 -3.90 -4.28
CA VAL A 92 -9.86 -3.34 -3.03
C VAL A 92 -9.44 -1.88 -2.86
N LEU A 93 -8.17 -1.53 -3.09
CA LEU A 93 -7.66 -0.16 -2.97
C LEU A 93 -8.24 0.80 -4.00
N ALA A 94 -8.55 0.34 -5.21
CA ALA A 94 -9.21 1.13 -6.25
C ALA A 94 -10.65 1.54 -5.90
N SER A 95 -11.28 0.83 -4.95
CA SER A 95 -12.61 1.14 -4.39
C SER A 95 -12.54 1.83 -3.02
N ALA A 96 -11.36 2.32 -2.63
CA ALA A 96 -11.19 3.03 -1.36
C ALA A 96 -12.08 4.26 -1.29
N ARG A 97 -12.71 4.50 -0.13
CA ARG A 97 -13.54 5.69 0.09
C ARG A 97 -12.65 6.91 0.29
N ARG A 98 -13.06 8.01 -0.35
CA ARG A 98 -12.60 9.36 -0.02
C ARG A 98 -13.37 9.87 1.20
N VAL A 99 -12.75 10.70 2.02
CA VAL A 99 -13.39 11.41 3.14
C VAL A 99 -14.10 12.66 2.64
#